data_AF-B4KJW9-F1
#
_entry.id   AF-B4KJW9-F1
#
_cell.length_a   1.000
_cell.length_b   1.000
_cell.length_c   1.000
_cell.angle_alpha   90.00
_cell.angle_beta   90.00
_cell.angle_gamma   90.00
#
_symmetry.space_group_name_H-M   'P 1'
#
loop_
_entity.id
_entity.type
_entity.pdbx_description
1 polymer ?
#
loop_
_entity_poly.entity_id
_entity_poly.type
_entity_poly.pdbx_seq_one_letter_code
_entity_poly.pdbx_strand_id
1 'polypeptide(L)'
;MAKILQKYIKFTTKELQQYAANPESCVRCIKTDLHLAMGPYGMGNFKHALHELLIRTKVGIYDSNVNGIVLGIKNIKVLGQTAALRADDPTLHLLINADFYVFRPVAGAVLHGVVRHISKHQISVIIYRVFNTTIRFTNKKQNRNDIVMDQEIKFRIKDFNIGSAMPYIEGELLLEESESQNNVIKFEENEEVNTAPEANVELDALVELIKVETNIEAEESPKKKKASKRKQAADPDVAVGKLKKIKTIKSEPIEV
;
A
#
# COMPACT_ATOMS: atom_id res chain seq x y z
N MET A 1 8.48 4.45 -18.10
CA MET A 1 7.92 4.35 -16.74
C MET A 1 6.74 3.37 -16.64
N ALA A 2 5.66 3.54 -17.40
CA ALA A 2 4.37 2.79 -17.28
C ALA A 2 4.44 1.29 -16.88
N LYS A 3 5.27 0.46 -17.55
CA LYS A 3 5.36 -1.00 -17.28
C LYS A 3 5.68 -1.34 -15.81
N ILE A 4 6.40 -0.50 -15.07
CA ILE A 4 6.75 -0.75 -13.67
C ILE A 4 5.53 -0.45 -12.77
N LEU A 5 4.87 0.68 -12.98
CA LEU A 5 3.67 1.09 -12.23
C LEU A 5 2.56 0.04 -12.35
N GLN A 6 2.35 -0.53 -13.54
CA GLN A 6 1.37 -1.60 -13.82
C GLN A 6 1.63 -2.92 -13.05
N LYS A 7 2.80 -3.12 -12.44
CA LYS A 7 3.04 -4.25 -11.52
C LYS A 7 2.39 -4.01 -10.16
N TYR A 8 2.41 -2.77 -9.67
CA TYR A 8 1.99 -2.38 -8.32
C TYR A 8 0.55 -1.85 -8.27
N ILE A 9 0.06 -1.28 -9.37
CA ILE A 9 -1.35 -0.87 -9.53
C ILE A 9 -2.21 -2.11 -9.83
N LYS A 10 -2.47 -2.88 -8.76
CA LYS A 10 -3.32 -4.08 -8.79
C LYS A 10 -4.32 -4.07 -7.63
N PHE A 11 -5.16 -3.04 -7.59
CA PHE A 11 -6.20 -2.91 -6.58
C PHE A 11 -7.40 -3.83 -6.86
N THR A 12 -7.88 -4.45 -5.78
CA THR A 12 -9.17 -5.13 -5.73
C THR A 12 -10.32 -4.13 -5.87
N THR A 13 -11.54 -4.63 -6.15
CA THR A 13 -12.75 -3.79 -6.14
C THR A 13 -13.00 -3.16 -4.77
N LYS A 14 -12.80 -3.92 -3.69
CA LYS A 14 -13.05 -3.47 -2.32
C LYS A 14 -12.15 -2.30 -1.91
N GLU A 15 -10.84 -2.38 -2.18
CA GLU A 15 -9.90 -1.29 -1.90
C GLU A 15 -10.26 -0.01 -2.66
N LEU A 16 -10.56 -0.11 -3.95
CA LEU A 16 -10.96 1.04 -4.77
C LEU A 16 -12.26 1.70 -4.28
N GLN A 17 -13.24 0.89 -3.85
CA GLN A 17 -14.48 1.38 -3.26
C GLN A 17 -14.25 2.03 -1.88
N GLN A 18 -13.40 1.45 -1.04
CA GLN A 18 -13.03 2.01 0.26
C GLN A 18 -12.31 3.36 0.12
N TYR A 19 -11.39 3.50 -0.84
CA TYR A 19 -10.78 4.79 -1.14
C TYR A 19 -11.82 5.78 -1.65
N ALA A 20 -12.64 5.41 -2.64
CA ALA A 20 -13.68 6.31 -3.19
C ALA A 20 -14.79 6.70 -2.20
N ALA A 21 -14.96 5.97 -1.08
CA ALA A 21 -15.85 6.33 0.02
C ALA A 21 -15.21 7.32 1.01
N ASN A 22 -13.89 7.25 1.21
CA ASN A 22 -13.16 8.13 2.12
C ASN A 22 -12.80 9.46 1.41
N PRO A 23 -13.38 10.62 1.78
CA PRO A 23 -13.18 11.88 1.06
C PRO A 23 -11.72 12.39 1.12
N GLU A 24 -11.01 12.11 2.21
CA GLU A 24 -9.60 12.46 2.41
C GLU A 24 -8.67 11.80 1.39
N SER A 25 -9.03 10.61 0.89
CA SER A 25 -8.19 9.79 0.00
C SER A 25 -7.82 10.46 -1.33
N CYS A 26 -8.55 11.52 -1.71
CA CYS A 26 -8.46 12.16 -3.01
C CYS A 26 -8.74 11.20 -4.20
N VAL A 27 -9.29 10.00 -3.95
CA VAL A 27 -9.75 9.06 -4.98
C VAL A 27 -11.22 9.29 -5.26
N ARG A 28 -11.59 9.43 -6.54
CA ARG A 28 -12.99 9.58 -6.97
C ARG A 28 -13.36 8.50 -7.98
N CYS A 29 -14.58 7.97 -7.85
CA CYS A 29 -15.19 7.13 -8.88
C CYS A 29 -15.90 8.06 -9.87
N ILE A 30 -15.45 8.10 -11.12
CA ILE A 30 -16.00 8.92 -12.20
C ILE A 30 -16.48 7.98 -13.29
N LYS A 31 -17.75 8.12 -13.68
CA LYS A 31 -18.34 7.36 -14.79
C LYS A 31 -18.21 8.20 -16.05
N THR A 32 -17.50 7.69 -17.04
CA THR A 32 -17.31 8.38 -18.33
C THR A 32 -17.44 7.42 -19.49
N ASP A 33 -17.82 8.00 -20.64
CA ASP A 33 -17.74 7.32 -21.92
C ASP A 33 -16.38 7.59 -22.56
N LEU A 34 -15.78 6.56 -23.16
CA LEU A 34 -14.48 6.60 -23.81
C LEU A 34 -14.57 5.94 -25.18
N HIS A 35 -14.09 6.62 -26.21
CA HIS A 35 -13.82 6.02 -27.51
C HIS A 35 -12.44 5.33 -27.49
N LEU A 36 -12.40 4.06 -27.87
CA LEU A 36 -11.23 3.20 -27.87
C LEU A 36 -11.07 2.53 -29.24
N ALA A 37 -9.84 2.47 -29.76
CA ALA A 37 -9.50 1.62 -30.91
C ALA A 37 -8.77 0.37 -30.41
N MET A 38 -9.15 -0.81 -30.89
CA MET A 38 -8.53 -2.09 -30.58
C MET A 38 -8.07 -2.78 -31.88
N GLY A 39 -6.90 -3.40 -31.90
CA GLY A 39 -6.49 -4.22 -33.06
C GLY A 39 -7.26 -5.55 -33.15
N PRO A 40 -7.32 -6.18 -34.34
CA PRO A 40 -8.10 -7.41 -34.56
C PRO A 40 -7.63 -8.62 -33.70
N TYR A 41 -6.42 -8.55 -33.13
CA TYR A 41 -5.91 -9.53 -32.17
C TYR A 41 -6.86 -9.80 -30.99
N GLY A 42 -7.72 -8.85 -30.62
CA GLY A 42 -8.62 -8.99 -29.48
C GLY A 42 -9.84 -9.87 -29.73
N MET A 43 -10.23 -10.12 -31.00
CA MET A 43 -11.54 -10.69 -31.34
C MET A 43 -11.79 -12.08 -30.73
N GLY A 44 -10.76 -12.94 -30.68
CA GLY A 44 -10.87 -14.31 -30.15
C GLY A 44 -11.13 -14.39 -28.63
N ASN A 45 -10.86 -13.33 -27.86
CA ASN A 45 -11.19 -13.27 -26.43
C ASN A 45 -11.46 -11.80 -26.01
N PHE A 46 -12.45 -11.20 -26.68
CA PHE A 46 -12.73 -9.76 -26.66
C PHE A 46 -12.76 -9.15 -25.25
N LYS A 47 -13.47 -9.79 -24.31
CA LYS A 47 -13.58 -9.30 -22.91
C LYS A 47 -12.23 -9.22 -22.19
N HIS A 48 -11.33 -10.17 -22.45
CA HIS A 48 -9.99 -10.17 -21.87
C HIS A 48 -9.11 -9.10 -22.52
N ALA A 49 -9.09 -9.06 -23.86
CA ALA A 49 -8.30 -8.10 -24.63
C ALA A 49 -8.71 -6.64 -24.36
N LEU A 50 -10.02 -6.36 -24.20
CA LEU A 50 -10.54 -5.05 -23.79
C LEU A 50 -10.00 -4.63 -22.42
N HIS A 51 -10.10 -5.53 -21.44
CA HIS A 51 -9.67 -5.27 -20.06
C HIS A 51 -8.14 -5.10 -19.96
N GLU A 52 -7.36 -5.92 -20.66
CA GLU A 52 -5.90 -5.75 -20.75
C GLU A 52 -5.52 -4.43 -21.43
N LEU A 53 -6.15 -4.10 -22.57
CA LEU A 53 -5.87 -2.87 -23.32
C LEU A 53 -6.14 -1.62 -22.46
N LEU A 54 -7.25 -1.60 -21.72
CA LEU A 54 -7.60 -0.49 -20.81
C LEU A 54 -6.63 -0.37 -19.63
N ILE A 55 -6.23 -1.48 -19.01
CA ILE A 55 -5.19 -1.47 -17.97
C ILE A 55 -3.85 -0.97 -18.53
N ARG A 56 -3.48 -1.42 -19.73
CA ARG A 56 -2.21 -1.07 -20.36
C ARG A 56 -2.12 0.39 -20.82
N THR A 57 -3.25 1.02 -21.17
CA THR A 57 -3.31 2.36 -21.79
C THR A 57 -3.77 3.49 -20.85
N LYS A 58 -4.54 3.20 -19.80
CA LYS A 58 -5.06 4.21 -18.88
C LYS A 58 -4.56 4.04 -17.44
N VAL A 59 -4.48 2.80 -16.94
CA VAL A 59 -4.15 2.56 -15.53
C VAL A 59 -2.68 2.88 -15.24
N GLY A 60 -2.44 3.75 -14.27
CA GLY A 60 -1.13 4.28 -13.90
C GLY A 60 -0.64 5.45 -14.75
N ILE A 61 -1.52 6.04 -15.56
CA ILE A 61 -1.23 7.17 -16.45
C ILE A 61 -2.16 8.33 -16.08
N TYR A 62 -1.66 9.56 -16.16
CA TYR A 62 -2.47 10.76 -16.03
C TYR A 62 -3.36 10.93 -17.28
N ASP A 63 -4.66 11.13 -17.09
CA ASP A 63 -5.61 11.36 -18.18
C ASP A 63 -6.31 12.70 -18.00
N SER A 64 -6.06 13.62 -18.93
CA SER A 64 -6.60 14.98 -18.93
C SER A 64 -8.13 15.03 -18.90
N ASN A 65 -8.82 14.02 -19.44
CA ASN A 65 -10.29 13.98 -19.49
C ASN A 65 -10.92 13.81 -18.09
N VAL A 66 -10.20 13.17 -17.17
CA VAL A 66 -10.60 12.99 -15.76
C VAL A 66 -9.80 13.86 -14.78
N ASN A 67 -8.77 14.56 -15.28
CA ASN A 67 -7.85 15.42 -14.52
C ASN A 67 -7.29 14.70 -13.28
N GLY A 68 -6.62 13.56 -13.51
CA GLY A 68 -6.05 12.74 -12.47
C GLY A 68 -5.38 11.47 -13.00
N ILE A 69 -4.80 10.67 -12.11
CA ILE A 69 -4.15 9.40 -12.47
C ILE A 69 -5.13 8.24 -12.21
N VAL A 70 -5.36 7.41 -13.22
CA VAL A 70 -6.31 6.28 -13.09
C VAL A 70 -5.69 5.14 -12.27
N LEU A 71 -6.25 4.86 -11.10
CA LEU A 71 -5.88 3.73 -10.24
C LEU A 71 -6.50 2.41 -10.71
N GLY A 72 -7.66 2.46 -11.35
CA GLY A 72 -8.34 1.27 -11.85
C GLY A 72 -9.62 1.60 -12.61
N ILE A 73 -10.10 0.62 -13.37
CA ILE A 73 -11.32 0.72 -14.18
C ILE A 73 -12.18 -0.50 -13.84
N LYS A 74 -13.48 -0.29 -13.60
CA LYS A 74 -14.47 -1.34 -13.31
C LYS A 74 -15.74 -1.12 -14.13
N ASN A 75 -16.67 -2.09 -14.06
CA ASN A 75 -18.01 -2.01 -14.64
C ASN A 75 -18.05 -1.61 -16.13
N ILE A 76 -17.03 -2.03 -16.89
CA ILE A 76 -16.87 -1.71 -18.31
C ILE A 76 -18.03 -2.32 -19.11
N LYS A 77 -18.77 -1.46 -19.81
CA LYS A 77 -19.83 -1.80 -20.76
C LYS A 77 -19.43 -1.29 -22.14
N VAL A 78 -19.66 -2.08 -23.18
CA VAL A 78 -19.59 -1.58 -24.55
C VAL A 78 -20.93 -0.94 -24.90
N LEU A 79 -20.89 0.23 -25.53
CA LEU A 79 -22.06 0.94 -26.04
C LEU A 79 -22.17 0.72 -27.56
N GLY A 80 -23.36 0.35 -28.03
CA GLY A 80 -23.61 -0.02 -29.44
C GLY A 80 -23.59 -1.53 -29.68
N GLN A 81 -24.28 -1.98 -30.74
CA GLN A 81 -24.43 -3.41 -31.07
C GLN A 81 -23.24 -4.02 -31.82
N THR A 82 -22.55 -3.23 -32.63
CA THR A 82 -21.39 -3.68 -33.41
C THR A 82 -20.27 -2.67 -33.24
N ALA A 83 -19.08 -3.15 -32.86
CA ALA A 83 -17.90 -2.32 -32.84
C ALA A 83 -17.49 -2.00 -34.28
N ALA A 84 -17.42 -0.71 -34.61
CA ALA A 84 -17.40 -0.25 -35.99
C ALA A 84 -16.01 -0.48 -36.61
N LEU A 85 -15.92 -1.47 -37.51
CA LEU A 85 -14.81 -1.59 -38.45
C LEU A 85 -15.02 -0.57 -39.57
N ARG A 86 -13.96 0.17 -39.96
CA ARG A 86 -13.99 1.04 -41.13
C ARG A 86 -13.46 0.29 -42.34
N ALA A 87 -13.83 0.72 -43.55
CA ALA A 87 -13.32 0.11 -44.78
C ALA A 87 -11.79 0.26 -44.89
N ASP A 88 -11.25 1.38 -44.41
CA ASP A 88 -9.84 1.78 -44.56
C ASP A 88 -8.97 1.49 -43.33
N ASP A 89 -9.56 1.12 -42.19
CA ASP A 89 -8.86 0.85 -40.94
C ASP A 89 -9.29 -0.51 -40.34
N PRO A 90 -8.36 -1.49 -40.23
CA PRO A 90 -8.63 -2.77 -39.57
C PRO A 90 -8.77 -2.68 -38.04
N THR A 91 -8.62 -1.49 -37.42
CA THR A 91 -8.93 -1.33 -36.00
C THR A 91 -10.43 -1.29 -35.71
N LEU A 92 -10.78 -1.87 -34.58
CA LEU A 92 -12.11 -2.04 -34.07
C LEU A 92 -12.46 -0.83 -33.19
N HIS A 93 -13.32 0.06 -33.70
CA HIS A 93 -13.73 1.25 -32.95
C HIS A 93 -14.86 0.94 -31.97
N LEU A 94 -14.62 1.27 -30.70
CA LEU A 94 -15.45 0.92 -29.57
C LEU A 94 -15.81 2.18 -28.80
N LEU A 95 -17.10 2.41 -28.57
CA LEU A 95 -17.56 3.28 -27.50
C LEU A 95 -17.76 2.42 -26.25
N ILE A 96 -17.19 2.81 -25.12
CA ILE A 96 -17.38 2.12 -23.84
C ILE A 96 -17.81 3.10 -22.76
N ASN A 97 -18.64 2.63 -21.83
CA ASN A 97 -18.94 3.29 -20.56
C ASN A 97 -18.21 2.53 -19.45
N ALA A 98 -17.52 3.22 -18.53
CA ALA A 98 -16.83 2.55 -17.42
C ALA A 98 -16.73 3.41 -16.16
N ASP A 99 -16.57 2.73 -15.02
CA ASP A 99 -16.33 3.35 -13.71
C ASP A 99 -14.81 3.49 -13.53
N PHE A 100 -14.28 4.70 -13.74
CA PHE A 100 -12.87 5.04 -13.53
C PHE A 100 -12.62 5.46 -12.08
N TYR A 101 -11.70 4.80 -11.40
CA TYR A 101 -11.22 5.20 -10.08
C TYR A 101 -9.95 6.03 -10.26
N VAL A 102 -10.05 7.32 -9.98
CA VAL A 102 -9.06 8.35 -10.34
C VAL A 102 -8.53 9.00 -9.09
N PHE A 103 -7.21 8.98 -8.89
CA PHE A 103 -6.53 9.76 -7.87
C PHE A 103 -6.33 11.19 -8.39
N ARG A 104 -6.94 12.15 -7.70
CA ARG A 104 -6.88 13.59 -7.99
C ARG A 104 -6.55 14.33 -6.69
N PRO A 105 -5.25 14.49 -6.35
CA PRO A 105 -4.81 15.15 -5.12
C PRO A 105 -5.33 16.60 -5.03
N VAL A 106 -5.44 17.08 -3.80
CA VAL A 106 -5.90 18.43 -3.47
C VAL A 106 -4.98 19.00 -2.40
N ALA A 107 -4.52 20.24 -2.55
CA ALA A 107 -3.68 20.88 -1.54
C ALA A 107 -4.48 21.07 -0.24
N GLY A 108 -3.83 20.86 0.91
CA GLY A 108 -4.47 20.86 2.23
C GLY A 108 -5.07 19.52 2.65
N ALA A 109 -5.32 18.58 1.73
CA ALA A 109 -5.85 17.25 2.05
C ALA A 109 -4.84 16.41 2.84
N VAL A 110 -5.34 15.62 3.80
CA VAL A 110 -4.53 14.71 4.62
C VAL A 110 -4.55 13.33 3.99
N LEU A 111 -3.38 12.71 3.85
CA LEU A 111 -3.20 11.37 3.32
C LEU A 111 -2.38 10.48 4.26
N HIS A 112 -2.63 9.19 4.14
CA HIS A 112 -1.87 8.11 4.76
C HIS A 112 -0.87 7.53 3.75
N GLY A 113 0.35 7.23 4.18
CA GLY A 113 1.35 6.55 3.35
C GLY A 113 2.46 5.89 4.14
N VAL A 114 3.16 4.94 3.50
CA VAL A 114 4.22 4.14 4.12
C VAL A 114 5.58 4.78 3.87
N VAL A 115 6.34 5.03 4.95
CA VAL A 115 7.69 5.61 4.91
C VAL A 115 8.65 4.66 4.21
N ARG A 116 9.18 5.03 3.05
CA ARG A 116 10.08 4.16 2.27
C ARG A 116 11.55 4.57 2.29
N HIS A 117 11.88 5.81 2.63
CA HIS A 117 13.26 6.28 2.79
C HIS A 117 13.34 7.54 3.65
N ILE A 118 14.25 7.56 4.64
CA ILE A 118 14.43 8.70 5.56
C ILE A 118 15.80 9.36 5.32
N SER A 119 15.81 10.51 4.65
CA SER A 119 17.01 11.35 4.47
C SER A 119 17.16 12.36 5.62
N LYS A 120 18.26 13.13 5.64
CA LYS A 120 18.51 14.20 6.62
C LYS A 120 17.51 15.37 6.55
N HIS A 121 17.00 15.69 5.35
CA HIS A 121 16.16 16.86 5.08
C HIS A 121 14.76 16.53 4.51
N GLN A 122 14.50 15.26 4.20
CA GLN A 122 13.25 14.82 3.60
C GLN A 122 12.97 13.34 3.89
N ILE A 123 11.70 12.96 3.84
CA ILE A 123 11.23 11.56 3.84
C ILE A 123 10.57 11.29 2.49
N SER A 124 10.84 10.11 1.92
CA SER A 124 10.04 9.56 0.81
C SER A 124 8.98 8.63 1.38
N VAL A 125 7.73 8.93 1.08
CA VAL A 125 6.53 8.18 1.51
C VAL A 125 5.84 7.62 0.27
N ILE A 126 5.43 6.36 0.30
CA ILE A 126 4.64 5.75 -0.77
C ILE A 126 3.17 5.75 -0.38
N ILE A 127 2.36 6.50 -1.13
CA ILE A 127 0.89 6.42 -1.07
C ILE A 127 0.37 5.43 -2.13
N TYR A 128 -0.71 4.74 -1.81
CA TYR A 128 -1.38 3.76 -2.69
C TYR A 128 -0.43 2.71 -3.31
N ARG A 129 0.66 2.34 -2.61
CA ARG A 129 1.71 1.40 -3.08
C ARG A 129 2.46 1.85 -4.35
N VAL A 130 2.25 3.08 -4.83
CA VAL A 130 2.53 3.46 -6.23
C VAL A 130 3.14 4.86 -6.37
N PHE A 131 2.63 5.89 -5.69
CA PHE A 131 3.14 7.26 -5.85
C PHE A 131 4.13 7.60 -4.74
N ASN A 132 5.34 8.02 -5.13
CA ASN A 132 6.31 8.59 -4.21
C ASN A 132 5.89 10.04 -3.89
N THR A 133 5.79 10.35 -2.60
CA THR A 133 5.51 11.67 -2.05
C THR A 133 6.70 12.09 -1.20
N THR A 134 7.20 13.31 -1.41
CA THR A 134 8.35 13.83 -0.65
C THR A 134 7.85 14.76 0.46
N ILE A 135 8.09 14.39 1.71
CA ILE A 135 7.86 15.28 2.85
C ILE A 135 9.18 15.97 3.19
N ARG A 136 9.23 17.31 3.17
CA ARG A 136 10.42 18.07 3.59
C ARG A 136 10.31 18.45 5.06
N PHE A 137 11.41 18.33 5.81
CA PHE A 137 11.48 18.87 7.17
C PHE A 137 11.65 20.39 7.10
N THR A 138 10.54 21.13 7.24
CA THR A 138 10.54 22.61 7.15
C THR A 138 10.97 23.28 8.45
N ASN A 139 10.82 22.60 9.59
CA ASN A 139 11.08 23.15 10.91
C ASN A 139 11.97 22.24 11.76
N LYS A 140 12.89 22.84 12.53
CA LYS A 140 13.77 22.11 13.48
C LYS A 140 13.01 21.38 14.60
N LYS A 141 11.71 21.68 14.78
CA LYS A 141 10.81 21.03 15.75
C LYS A 141 10.23 19.69 15.28
N GLN A 142 10.33 19.34 13.98
CA GLN A 142 9.89 18.03 13.50
C GLN A 142 10.94 16.97 13.85
N ASN A 143 10.69 16.22 14.92
CA ASN A 143 11.57 15.15 15.38
C ASN A 143 11.63 14.01 14.34
N ARG A 144 12.71 13.99 13.56
CA ARG A 144 13.05 12.88 12.67
C ARG A 144 13.16 11.53 13.39
N ASN A 145 13.49 11.55 14.69
CA ASN A 145 13.77 10.38 15.51
C ASN A 145 12.54 9.47 15.70
N ASP A 146 11.34 10.05 15.65
CA ASP A 146 10.09 9.37 15.99
C ASP A 146 9.47 8.65 14.77
N ILE A 147 10.14 8.71 13.62
CA ILE A 147 9.68 8.15 12.34
C ILE A 147 10.60 7.00 11.92
N VAL A 148 10.03 5.82 11.76
CA VAL A 148 10.70 4.56 11.44
C VAL A 148 10.45 4.18 9.96
N MET A 149 11.37 3.40 9.38
CA MET A 149 11.20 2.83 8.05
C MET A 149 10.03 1.84 7.99
N ASP A 150 9.31 1.84 6.86
CA ASP A 150 8.10 1.06 6.60
C ASP A 150 6.92 1.29 7.59
N GLN A 151 6.97 2.35 8.41
CA GLN A 151 5.86 2.86 9.23
C GLN A 151 4.81 3.56 8.35
N GLU A 152 3.52 3.44 8.69
CA GLU A 152 2.46 4.27 8.12
C GLU A 152 2.34 5.61 8.86
N ILE A 153 2.38 6.73 8.13
CA ILE A 153 2.26 8.08 8.69
C ILE A 153 1.18 8.90 7.98
N LYS A 154 0.57 9.83 8.73
CA LYS A 154 -0.32 10.87 8.21
C LYS A 154 0.48 12.10 7.82
N PHE A 155 0.14 12.72 6.69
CA PHE A 155 0.74 13.97 6.24
C PHE A 155 -0.27 14.79 5.43
N ARG A 156 -0.06 16.10 5.32
CA ARG A 156 -0.86 16.99 4.48
C ARG A 156 -0.18 17.19 3.14
N ILE A 157 -0.93 17.14 2.03
CA ILE A 157 -0.44 17.58 0.71
C ILE A 157 -0.26 19.09 0.75
N LYS A 158 0.97 19.55 0.48
CA LYS A 158 1.33 20.97 0.43
C LYS A 158 1.30 21.50 -1.00
N ASP A 159 1.92 20.78 -1.92
CA ASP A 159 2.00 21.11 -3.35
C ASP A 159 2.08 19.82 -4.19
N PHE A 160 1.68 19.85 -5.45
CA PHE A 160 1.76 18.71 -6.34
C PHE A 160 1.70 19.12 -7.82
N ASN A 161 2.37 18.34 -8.66
CA ASN A 161 2.13 18.35 -10.10
C ASN A 161 2.03 16.91 -10.60
N ILE A 162 0.85 16.50 -11.04
CA ILE A 162 0.59 15.17 -11.60
C ILE A 162 0.41 15.16 -13.13
N GLY A 163 0.37 16.34 -13.76
CA GLY A 163 0.26 16.49 -15.22
C GLY A 163 1.61 16.66 -15.94
N SER A 164 2.69 16.90 -15.19
CA SER A 164 4.06 16.97 -15.70
C SER A 164 4.60 15.61 -16.15
N ALA A 165 5.57 15.62 -17.08
CA ALA A 165 6.26 14.42 -17.54
C ALA A 165 7.03 13.69 -16.41
N MET A 166 7.37 14.40 -15.33
CA MET A 166 7.86 13.85 -14.08
C MET A 166 6.89 14.32 -12.97
N PRO A 167 5.90 13.51 -12.59
CA PRO A 167 4.92 13.89 -11.59
C PRO A 167 5.53 13.84 -10.17
N TYR A 168 5.17 14.80 -9.33
CA TYR A 168 5.58 14.89 -7.93
C TYR A 168 4.42 15.26 -7.01
N ILE A 169 4.56 14.90 -5.73
CA ILE A 169 3.71 15.32 -4.63
C ILE A 169 4.65 15.75 -3.51
N GLU A 170 4.50 16.97 -3.00
CA GLU A 170 5.17 17.47 -1.81
C GLU A 170 4.20 17.50 -0.63
N GLY A 171 4.62 16.91 0.49
CA GLY A 171 3.85 16.88 1.72
C GLY A 171 4.53 17.66 2.85
N GLU A 172 3.73 18.00 3.85
CA GLU A 172 4.19 18.43 5.17
C GLU A 172 3.68 17.47 6.24
N LEU A 173 4.56 17.11 7.19
CA LEU A 173 4.17 16.30 8.34
C LEU A 173 3.26 17.13 9.26
N LEU A 174 2.11 16.58 9.61
CA LEU A 174 1.26 17.16 10.65
C LEU A 174 2.01 17.07 11.98
N LEU A 175 2.27 18.23 12.59
CA LEU A 175 2.57 18.26 14.01
C LEU A 175 1.23 18.08 14.73
N GLU A 176 1.01 16.89 15.30
CA GLU A 176 0.07 16.77 16.40
C GLU A 176 0.70 17.53 17.57
N GLU A 177 0.23 18.75 17.80
CA GLU A 177 0.46 19.44 19.08
C GLU A 177 -0.31 18.63 20.13
N SER A 178 0.37 17.65 20.72
CA SER A 178 -0.13 16.92 21.86
C SER A 178 -0.40 17.93 22.97
N GLU A 179 -1.68 18.10 23.29
CA GLU A 179 -2.13 18.96 24.38
C GLU A 179 -1.38 18.56 25.64
N SER A 180 -0.37 19.36 25.98
CA SER A 180 0.56 19.04 27.04
C SER A 180 -0.20 19.21 28.35
N GLN A 181 -0.69 18.10 28.91
CA GLN A 181 -1.42 18.11 30.17
C GLN A 181 -0.53 18.72 31.25
N ASN A 182 -0.81 19.97 31.57
CA ASN A 182 0.04 20.79 32.42
C ASN A 182 0.06 20.21 33.84
N ASN A 183 1.20 19.65 34.23
CA ASN A 183 1.63 19.67 35.62
C ASN A 183 3.02 20.31 35.68
N VAL A 184 3.00 21.63 35.88
CA VAL A 184 4.20 22.40 36.20
C VAL A 184 4.60 22.04 37.63
N ILE A 185 5.74 21.38 37.78
CA ILE A 185 6.51 21.42 39.02
C ILE A 185 7.88 21.99 38.67
N LYS A 186 8.05 23.29 38.92
CA LYS A 186 9.36 23.91 39.02
C LYS A 186 9.91 23.61 40.42
N PHE A 187 11.16 23.17 40.48
CA PHE A 187 12.07 23.55 41.56
C PHE A 187 13.41 23.94 40.93
N GLU A 188 13.97 25.04 41.40
CA GLU A 188 15.28 25.57 40.98
C GLU A 188 16.28 25.26 42.12
N GLU A 189 17.51 24.92 41.75
CA GLU A 189 18.56 24.49 42.69
C GLU A 189 19.23 25.68 43.41
N ASN A 190 19.78 25.47 44.61
CA ASN A 190 21.13 25.89 45.02
C ASN A 190 21.49 25.34 46.43
N GLU A 191 22.78 25.33 46.75
CA GLU A 191 23.37 24.68 47.95
C GLU A 191 23.66 25.66 49.10
N GLU A 192 23.77 25.17 50.35
CA GLU A 192 25.08 25.04 51.07
C GLU A 192 24.96 24.57 52.55
N VAL A 193 25.49 23.36 52.82
CA VAL A 193 26.45 22.99 53.91
C VAL A 193 26.13 23.18 55.44
N ASN A 194 26.18 22.05 56.17
CA ASN A 194 26.38 21.83 57.63
C ASN A 194 25.29 22.33 58.63
N THR A 195 24.99 21.67 59.76
CA THR A 195 25.81 20.83 60.67
C THR A 195 24.98 19.69 61.32
N ALA A 196 25.62 18.64 61.86
CA ALA A 196 25.00 17.49 62.56
C ALA A 196 25.21 17.57 64.11
N PRO A 197 24.73 16.62 64.97
CA PRO A 197 23.89 15.42 64.74
C PRO A 197 22.67 15.25 65.70
N GLU A 198 21.81 14.24 65.48
CA GLU A 198 21.45 13.15 66.47
C GLU A 198 20.28 12.22 66.04
N ALA A 199 20.36 10.96 66.48
CA ALA A 199 19.34 9.89 66.67
C ALA A 199 18.12 9.67 65.71
N ASN A 200 18.08 8.46 65.12
CA ASN A 200 17.05 7.37 65.12
C ASN A 200 15.53 7.73 65.28
N VAL A 201 14.54 6.99 64.75
CA VAL A 201 14.34 5.52 64.55
C VAL A 201 13.43 5.26 63.30
N GLU A 202 12.98 4.03 63.06
CA GLU A 202 11.79 3.62 62.26
C GLU A 202 11.95 3.36 60.74
N LEU A 203 12.96 2.58 60.32
CA LEU A 203 12.99 1.97 58.96
C LEU A 203 12.86 0.43 58.92
N ASP A 204 13.03 -0.27 60.06
CA ASP A 204 13.06 -1.75 60.08
C ASP A 204 11.67 -2.41 59.88
N ALA A 205 10.58 -1.72 60.24
CA ALA A 205 9.22 -2.28 60.28
C ALA A 205 8.66 -2.74 58.92
N LEU A 206 9.21 -2.23 57.80
CA LEU A 206 8.76 -2.58 56.45
C LEU A 206 9.46 -3.81 55.86
N VAL A 207 10.61 -4.22 56.41
CA VAL A 207 11.43 -5.32 55.88
C VAL A 207 10.92 -6.69 56.36
N GLU A 208 10.20 -6.74 57.49
CA GLU A 208 9.67 -7.99 58.04
C GLU A 208 8.42 -8.48 57.30
N LEU A 209 7.53 -7.58 56.87
CA LEU A 209 6.31 -7.93 56.13
C LEU A 209 6.60 -8.67 54.82
N ILE A 210 7.70 -8.34 54.14
CA ILE A 210 8.09 -8.94 52.85
C ILE A 210 8.61 -10.38 53.01
N LYS A 211 8.99 -10.81 54.22
CA LYS A 211 9.57 -12.15 54.47
C LYS A 211 8.53 -13.23 54.79
N VAL A 212 7.25 -12.89 54.96
CA VAL A 212 6.23 -13.81 55.49
C VAL A 212 5.52 -14.62 54.41
N GLU A 213 5.36 -14.10 53.18
CA GLU A 213 4.54 -14.75 52.14
C GLU A 213 5.28 -15.77 51.25
N THR A 214 6.57 -16.05 51.47
CA THR A 214 7.38 -16.86 50.54
C THR A 214 8.26 -17.96 51.18
N ASN A 215 7.66 -18.95 51.88
CA ASN A 215 8.15 -20.34 51.79
C ASN A 215 7.24 -21.43 52.41
N ILE A 216 6.54 -22.18 51.54
CA ILE A 216 6.07 -23.58 51.69
C ILE A 216 5.91 -24.12 50.25
N GLU A 217 6.39 -25.29 49.79
CA GLU A 217 7.49 -26.22 50.13
C GLU A 217 7.91 -26.84 48.76
N ALA A 218 9.16 -27.24 48.47
CA ALA A 218 9.84 -28.50 48.81
C ALA A 218 8.97 -29.77 48.64
N GLU A 219 9.36 -30.92 48.06
CA GLU A 219 10.47 -31.46 47.23
C GLU A 219 9.87 -32.73 46.51
N GLU A 220 10.49 -33.62 45.72
CA GLU A 220 11.87 -33.93 45.29
C GLU A 220 11.80 -34.45 43.81
N SER A 221 12.82 -35.17 43.37
CA SER A 221 12.97 -35.88 42.09
C SER A 221 13.09 -37.42 42.33
N PRO A 222 13.57 -38.35 41.43
CA PRO A 222 14.05 -38.22 40.04
C PRO A 222 13.73 -39.39 39.02
N LYS A 223 14.20 -39.22 37.76
CA LYS A 223 14.81 -40.26 36.84
C LYS A 223 13.99 -41.45 36.24
N LYS A 224 13.69 -41.43 34.90
CA LYS A 224 14.34 -42.24 33.81
C LYS A 224 13.51 -42.56 32.51
N LYS A 225 14.11 -42.24 31.35
CA LYS A 225 14.23 -42.99 30.05
C LYS A 225 13.02 -43.73 29.40
N LYS A 226 12.70 -43.36 28.14
CA LYS A 226 12.75 -44.22 26.92
C LYS A 226 12.61 -43.38 25.61
N ALA A 227 12.76 -43.99 24.42
CA ALA A 227 12.92 -43.26 23.13
C ALA A 227 12.41 -44.00 21.87
N SER A 228 12.03 -43.26 20.81
CA SER A 228 11.91 -43.69 19.39
C SER A 228 11.77 -42.45 18.47
N LYS A 229 12.40 -42.21 17.30
CA LYS A 229 13.39 -42.91 16.43
C LYS A 229 12.92 -43.56 15.10
N ARG A 230 12.15 -42.85 14.26
CA ARG A 230 12.02 -43.11 12.79
C ARG A 230 11.97 -41.76 12.02
N LYS A 231 12.71 -41.44 10.93
CA LYS A 231 13.11 -42.13 9.66
C LYS A 231 11.96 -42.36 8.68
N GLN A 232 12.10 -42.32 7.35
CA GLN A 232 13.06 -41.71 6.38
C GLN A 232 12.57 -42.09 4.97
N ALA A 233 12.45 -41.17 4.01
CA ALA A 233 12.40 -41.38 2.54
C ALA A 233 12.43 -39.99 1.87
N ALA A 234 13.20 -39.64 0.83
CA ALA A 234 13.78 -40.32 -0.34
C ALA A 234 12.98 -40.04 -1.65
N ASP A 235 13.72 -39.57 -2.65
CA ASP A 235 13.37 -39.13 -4.01
C ASP A 235 12.86 -40.28 -4.93
N PRO A 236 12.50 -40.06 -6.22
CA PRO A 236 12.41 -38.80 -6.99
C PRO A 236 11.08 -38.62 -7.77
N ASP A 237 10.95 -37.54 -8.55
CA ASP A 237 10.38 -37.65 -9.91
C ASP A 237 10.97 -36.58 -10.87
N VAL A 238 11.24 -36.98 -12.12
CA VAL A 238 11.78 -36.13 -13.20
C VAL A 238 10.99 -36.42 -14.48
N ALA A 239 9.83 -35.78 -14.61
CA ALA A 239 8.88 -36.02 -15.69
C ALA A 239 9.29 -35.37 -17.03
N VAL A 240 10.23 -35.98 -17.76
CA VAL A 240 10.57 -35.59 -19.14
C VAL A 240 9.77 -36.38 -20.18
N GLY A 241 8.73 -35.71 -20.69
CA GLY A 241 8.24 -35.90 -22.06
C GLY A 241 7.21 -37.00 -22.32
N LYS A 242 6.17 -36.64 -23.10
CA LYS A 242 6.07 -37.07 -24.51
C LYS A 242 5.02 -36.27 -25.28
N LEU A 243 5.30 -36.02 -26.56
CA LEU A 243 4.38 -35.33 -27.47
C LEU A 243 3.16 -36.20 -27.80
N LYS A 244 2.02 -35.56 -28.07
CA LYS A 244 0.99 -36.10 -28.97
C LYS A 244 0.74 -35.09 -30.08
N LYS A 245 1.09 -35.45 -31.32
CA LYS A 245 0.85 -34.65 -32.53
C LYS A 245 -0.57 -34.89 -33.07
N ILE A 246 -1.17 -33.81 -33.58
CA ILE A 246 -1.98 -33.72 -34.80
C ILE A 246 -3.08 -34.80 -34.98
N LYS A 247 -4.34 -34.36 -34.94
CA LYS A 247 -5.42 -34.98 -35.74
C LYS A 247 -5.56 -34.20 -37.05
N THR A 248 -5.83 -34.91 -38.14
CA THR A 248 -5.93 -34.36 -39.50
C THR A 248 -7.24 -33.63 -39.74
N ILE A 249 -7.17 -32.60 -40.59
CA ILE A 249 -8.32 -31.89 -41.14
C ILE A 249 -8.91 -32.74 -42.28
N LYS A 250 -10.24 -32.84 -42.36
CA LYS A 250 -10.92 -33.34 -43.58
C LYS A 250 -11.20 -32.15 -44.50
N SER A 251 -10.87 -32.30 -45.77
CA SER A 251 -11.31 -31.42 -46.85
C SER A 251 -12.50 -32.05 -47.57
N GLU A 252 -13.59 -31.29 -47.71
CA GLU A 252 -14.70 -31.64 -48.60
C GLU A 252 -14.45 -31.00 -49.99
N PRO A 253 -14.79 -31.67 -51.09
CA PRO A 253 -14.60 -31.14 -52.44
C PRO A 253 -15.69 -30.11 -52.78
N ILE A 254 -15.34 -29.19 -53.69
CA ILE A 254 -16.28 -28.28 -54.34
C ILE A 254 -16.63 -28.89 -55.71
N GLU A 255 -17.92 -29.06 -56.00
CA GLU A 255 -18.40 -29.40 -57.34
C GLU A 255 -18.64 -28.13 -58.18
N VAL A 256 -18.69 -28.29 -59.51
CA VAL A 256 -18.59 -27.24 -60.53
C VAL A 256 -19.96 -26.86 -61.10
#